data_AF-A0A3A4R9P3-F1
#
_entry.id   AF-A0A3A4R9P3-F1
#
_cell.length_a   1.000
_cell.length_b   1.000
_cell.length_c   1.000
_cell.angle_alpha   90.00
_cell.angle_beta   90.00
_cell.angle_gamma   90.00
#
_symmetry.space_group_name_H-M   'P 1'
#
loop_
_entity.id
_entity.type
_entity.pdbx_description
1 polymer ?
#
loop_
_entity_poly.entity_id
_entity_poly.type
_entity_poly.pdbx_seq_one_letter_code
_entity_poly.pdbx_strand_id
1 'polypeptide(L)'
;MNNKKKYTLIFLVFILGLSLGAQQNEFPRLYQEDVDGGEITRTEFYIGEELWGLINGGADLYLEYGLDRTLLQEINYDDNIYRVEVYGMTGLEEAFGIFSINKFNCARTDTLVKHICITSHQIQATVGRFYFSISNQSGDTEAQNYSLSLLENFLTKIGLQNFIVPEYFQQPRFESFQNQIKLIKGKLGLQNGFPRWEKYFADTNNYKIVLLPIKSDDGFINTALIDFGSEEAAGRFISTYKHFKIIETISHTKYVLLETNLDQTAIDKILK
;
A
#
# COMPACT_ATOMS: atom_id res chain seq x y z
N MET A 1 -25.88 46.76 -18.54
CA MET A 1 -24.75 46.06 -19.20
C MET A 1 -23.76 45.36 -18.25
N ASN A 2 -24.02 45.31 -16.92
CA ASN A 2 -23.04 44.82 -15.93
C ASN A 2 -23.25 43.36 -15.46
N ASN A 3 -24.44 42.79 -15.67
CA ASN A 3 -24.76 41.44 -15.18
C ASN A 3 -24.26 40.33 -16.12
N LYS A 4 -24.23 40.54 -17.44
CA LYS A 4 -23.72 39.52 -18.39
C LYS A 4 -22.24 39.19 -18.13
N LYS A 5 -21.39 40.18 -17.82
CA LYS A 5 -19.96 39.95 -17.53
C LYS A 5 -19.72 39.15 -16.24
N LYS A 6 -20.57 39.31 -15.22
CA LYS A 6 -20.47 38.53 -13.97
C LYS A 6 -20.82 37.05 -14.17
N TYR A 7 -21.84 36.75 -14.96
CA TYR A 7 -22.19 35.35 -15.27
C TYR A 7 -21.15 34.68 -16.17
N THR A 8 -20.55 35.41 -17.12
CA THR A 8 -19.45 34.87 -17.94
C THR A 8 -18.21 34.56 -17.11
N LEU A 9 -17.88 35.38 -16.09
CA LEU A 9 -16.73 35.14 -15.22
C LEU A 9 -16.93 33.92 -14.29
N ILE A 10 -18.13 33.76 -13.72
CA ILE A 10 -18.47 32.60 -12.85
C ILE A 10 -18.46 31.30 -13.66
N PHE A 11 -18.95 31.32 -14.90
CA PHE A 11 -18.93 30.15 -15.77
C PHE A 11 -17.50 29.75 -16.19
N LEU A 12 -16.60 30.73 -16.41
CA LEU A 12 -15.20 30.46 -16.74
C LEU A 12 -14.42 29.82 -15.57
N VAL A 13 -14.68 30.27 -14.34
CA VAL A 13 -14.07 29.70 -13.12
C VAL A 13 -14.58 28.27 -12.88
N PHE A 14 -15.84 27.98 -13.19
CA PHE A 14 -16.41 26.63 -13.06
C PHE A 14 -15.81 25.65 -14.09
N ILE A 15 -15.55 26.11 -15.33
CA ILE A 15 -14.90 25.29 -16.36
C ILE A 15 -13.42 25.07 -16.05
N LEU A 16 -12.70 26.08 -15.54
CA LEU A 16 -11.30 25.94 -15.11
C LEU A 16 -11.15 25.01 -13.90
N GLY A 17 -12.13 24.98 -12.99
CA GLY A 17 -12.18 24.02 -11.88
C GLY A 17 -12.39 22.58 -12.32
N LEU A 18 -13.12 22.34 -13.40
CA LEU A 18 -13.33 21.01 -13.98
C LEU A 18 -12.10 20.50 -14.73
N SER A 19 -11.29 21.37 -15.33
CA SER A 19 -10.05 20.97 -16.01
C SER A 19 -8.90 20.59 -15.06
N LEU A 20 -8.90 21.08 -13.82
CA LEU A 20 -7.91 20.69 -12.81
C LEU A 20 -8.12 19.26 -12.30
N GLY A 21 -9.36 18.75 -12.32
CA GLY A 21 -9.66 17.35 -11.99
C GLY A 21 -9.38 16.35 -13.13
N ALA A 22 -9.16 16.83 -14.36
CA ALA A 22 -8.93 16.00 -15.53
C ALA A 22 -7.45 15.60 -15.74
N GLN A 23 -6.53 16.18 -14.98
CA GLN A 23 -5.10 15.89 -15.10
C GLN A 23 -4.67 14.57 -14.42
N GLN A 24 -5.60 13.88 -13.76
CA GLN A 24 -5.36 12.59 -13.09
C GLN A 24 -5.83 11.37 -13.91
N ASN A 25 -6.16 11.55 -15.20
CA ASN A 25 -6.82 10.54 -16.03
C ASN A 25 -5.90 9.61 -16.82
N GLU A 26 -4.60 9.90 -16.95
CA GLU A 26 -3.70 8.98 -17.66
C GLU A 26 -2.96 8.08 -16.67
N PHE A 27 -3.00 6.78 -16.93
CA PHE A 27 -2.28 5.80 -16.12
C PHE A 27 -0.78 6.00 -16.31
N PRO A 28 0.03 6.06 -15.24
CA PRO A 28 1.44 6.37 -15.35
C PRO A 28 2.15 5.27 -16.14
N ARG A 29 2.88 5.65 -17.19
CA ARG A 29 3.71 4.78 -18.03
C ARG A 29 4.97 5.51 -18.43
N LEU A 30 6.04 4.76 -18.69
CA LEU A 30 7.23 5.28 -19.34
C LEU A 30 7.08 5.21 -20.85
N TYR A 31 7.57 6.23 -21.53
CA TYR A 31 7.81 6.27 -22.96
C TYR A 31 9.30 6.10 -23.24
N GLN A 32 9.66 5.94 -24.51
CA GLN A 32 11.04 5.67 -24.91
C GLN A 32 12.00 6.80 -24.50
N GLU A 33 11.52 8.03 -24.44
CA GLU A 33 12.26 9.20 -23.93
C GLU A 33 12.49 9.19 -22.40
N ASP A 34 11.73 8.38 -21.66
CA ASP A 34 11.85 8.26 -20.20
C ASP A 34 12.82 7.15 -19.77
N VAL A 35 13.42 6.40 -20.71
CA VAL A 35 14.35 5.29 -20.42
C VAL A 35 15.73 5.59 -20.99
N ASP A 36 16.59 6.21 -20.17
CA ASP A 36 17.92 6.66 -20.61
C ASP A 36 18.77 5.49 -21.11
N GLY A 37 19.04 5.46 -22.41
CA GLY A 37 19.77 4.39 -23.10
C GLY A 37 19.08 3.01 -23.15
N GLY A 38 17.92 2.85 -22.51
CA GLY A 38 17.17 1.59 -22.49
C GLY A 38 16.21 1.48 -23.67
N GLU A 39 15.68 0.29 -23.93
CA GLU A 39 14.67 0.03 -24.96
C GLU A 39 13.42 -0.58 -24.33
N ILE A 40 12.26 0.06 -24.50
CA ILE A 40 10.98 -0.53 -24.07
C ILE A 40 10.59 -1.61 -25.10
N THR A 41 10.74 -2.87 -24.73
CA THR A 41 10.46 -4.01 -25.62
C THR A 41 9.02 -4.51 -25.50
N ARG A 42 8.35 -4.20 -24.38
CA ARG A 42 6.97 -4.61 -24.12
C ARG A 42 6.21 -3.55 -23.34
N THR A 43 4.94 -3.37 -23.67
CA THR A 43 4.00 -2.54 -22.89
C THR A 43 2.59 -3.12 -23.02
N GLU A 44 2.04 -3.57 -21.90
CA GLU A 44 0.72 -4.22 -21.85
C GLU A 44 -0.08 -3.72 -20.65
N PHE A 45 -1.41 -3.69 -20.83
CA PHE A 45 -2.34 -3.41 -19.75
C PHE A 45 -3.21 -4.64 -19.48
N TYR A 46 -3.50 -4.87 -18.20
CA TYR A 46 -4.33 -5.96 -17.71
C TYR A 46 -5.46 -5.37 -16.86
N ILE A 47 -6.70 -5.78 -17.10
CA ILE A 47 -7.87 -5.28 -16.36
C ILE A 47 -8.61 -6.44 -15.70
N GLY A 48 -8.91 -6.29 -14.40
CA GLY A 48 -9.69 -7.25 -13.64
C GLY A 48 -9.13 -8.68 -13.73
N GLU A 49 -9.91 -9.57 -14.31
CA GLU A 49 -9.64 -10.99 -14.46
C GLU A 49 -8.41 -11.30 -15.35
N GLU A 50 -8.03 -10.41 -16.25
CA GLU A 50 -6.85 -10.60 -17.12
C GLU A 50 -5.56 -10.72 -16.30
N LEU A 51 -5.54 -10.20 -15.06
CA LEU A 51 -4.41 -10.27 -14.16
C LEU A 51 -3.99 -11.72 -13.84
N TRP A 52 -4.88 -12.71 -13.89
CA TRP A 52 -4.49 -14.11 -13.69
C TRP A 52 -3.48 -14.59 -14.75
N GLY A 53 -3.49 -14.00 -15.95
CA GLY A 53 -2.49 -14.25 -16.98
C GLY A 53 -1.11 -13.66 -16.66
N LEU A 54 -1.06 -12.64 -15.79
CA LEU A 54 0.17 -11.99 -15.33
C LEU A 54 0.72 -12.61 -14.04
N ILE A 55 -0.14 -12.88 -13.05
CA ILE A 55 0.23 -13.34 -11.70
C ILE A 55 -0.67 -14.48 -11.26
N ASN A 56 -0.32 -15.69 -11.69
CA ASN A 56 -1.08 -16.88 -11.35
C ASN A 56 -0.99 -17.20 -9.84
N GLY A 57 -2.14 -17.34 -9.18
CA GLY A 57 -2.25 -17.62 -7.74
C GLY A 57 -2.14 -16.40 -6.81
N GLY A 58 -1.79 -15.22 -7.33
CA GLY A 58 -1.72 -13.98 -6.56
C GLY A 58 -2.79 -12.95 -6.91
N ALA A 59 -3.40 -13.04 -8.09
CA ALA A 59 -4.31 -12.03 -8.62
C ALA A 59 -5.54 -11.75 -7.73
N ASP A 60 -6.10 -12.78 -7.10
CA ASP A 60 -7.28 -12.65 -6.24
C ASP A 60 -7.04 -11.68 -5.07
N LEU A 61 -5.82 -11.65 -4.53
CA LEU A 61 -5.45 -10.71 -3.48
C LEU A 61 -5.54 -9.27 -3.97
N TYR A 62 -5.06 -8.98 -5.17
CA TYR A 62 -5.12 -7.64 -5.75
C TYR A 62 -6.56 -7.22 -6.04
N LEU A 63 -7.38 -8.15 -6.52
CA LEU A 63 -8.81 -7.92 -6.76
C LEU A 63 -9.57 -7.67 -5.45
N GLU A 64 -9.27 -8.40 -4.37
CA GLU A 64 -9.84 -8.16 -3.03
C GLU A 64 -9.52 -6.76 -2.50
N TYR A 65 -8.33 -6.25 -2.82
CA TYR A 65 -7.92 -4.88 -2.52
C TYR A 65 -8.45 -3.85 -3.51
N GLY A 66 -9.26 -4.22 -4.50
CA GLY A 66 -9.83 -3.27 -5.46
C GLY A 66 -8.81 -2.77 -6.46
N LEU A 67 -8.17 -3.69 -7.20
CA LEU A 67 -7.42 -3.37 -8.41
C LEU A 67 -8.35 -2.78 -9.49
N ASP A 68 -7.94 -1.68 -10.10
CA ASP A 68 -8.57 -1.10 -11.30
C ASP A 68 -7.90 -1.67 -12.56
N ARG A 69 -6.58 -1.49 -12.68
CA ARG A 69 -5.80 -2.01 -13.80
C ARG A 69 -4.31 -2.12 -13.48
N THR A 70 -3.60 -2.91 -14.27
CA THR A 70 -2.15 -3.09 -14.17
C THR A 70 -1.47 -2.73 -15.49
N LEU A 71 -0.32 -2.06 -15.42
CA LEU A 71 0.63 -1.90 -16.51
C LEU A 71 1.80 -2.85 -16.30
N LEU A 72 2.18 -3.56 -17.35
CA LEU A 72 3.46 -4.28 -17.47
C LEU A 72 4.31 -3.56 -18.52
N GLN A 73 5.54 -3.20 -18.18
CA GLN A 73 6.57 -2.81 -19.15
C GLN A 73 7.83 -3.66 -18.96
N GLU A 74 8.42 -4.09 -20.07
CA GLU A 74 9.75 -4.72 -20.08
C GLU A 74 10.72 -3.78 -20.80
N ILE A 75 11.88 -3.57 -20.18
CA ILE A 75 12.91 -2.64 -20.64
C ILE A 75 14.23 -3.39 -20.70
N ASN A 76 14.91 -3.31 -21.84
CA ASN A 76 16.27 -3.81 -21.98
C ASN A 76 17.26 -2.67 -21.78
N TYR A 77 18.25 -2.85 -20.92
CA TYR A 77 19.34 -1.89 -20.72
C TYR A 77 20.59 -2.62 -20.25
N ASP A 78 21.71 -2.42 -20.95
CA ASP A 78 23.02 -2.98 -20.62
C ASP A 78 22.98 -4.50 -20.31
N ASP A 79 22.52 -5.29 -21.29
CA ASP A 79 22.30 -6.75 -21.21
C ASP A 79 21.37 -7.24 -20.08
N ASN A 80 20.69 -6.33 -19.37
CA ASN A 80 19.72 -6.63 -18.34
C ASN A 80 18.29 -6.38 -18.81
N ILE A 81 17.37 -7.24 -18.33
CA ILE A 81 15.93 -7.06 -18.51
C ILE A 81 15.34 -6.55 -17.20
N TYR A 82 14.64 -5.42 -17.29
CA TYR A 82 13.89 -4.81 -16.21
C TYR A 82 12.41 -5.03 -16.45
N ARG A 83 11.73 -5.60 -15.46
CA ARG A 83 10.29 -5.80 -15.49
C ARG A 83 9.63 -4.84 -14.52
N VAL A 84 8.85 -3.92 -15.07
CA VAL A 84 8.10 -2.91 -14.34
C VAL A 84 6.63 -3.31 -14.33
N GLU A 85 6.07 -3.45 -13.13
CA GLU A 85 4.65 -3.66 -12.92
C GLU A 85 4.10 -2.51 -12.08
N VAL A 86 3.10 -1.81 -12.62
CA VAL A 86 2.39 -0.74 -11.92
C VAL A 86 0.94 -1.15 -11.74
N TYR A 87 0.53 -1.30 -10.49
CA TYR A 87 -0.81 -1.69 -10.10
C TYR A 87 -1.58 -0.44 -9.69
N GLY A 88 -2.56 -0.04 -10.49
CA GLY A 88 -3.49 1.03 -10.12
C GLY A 88 -4.64 0.46 -9.32
N MET A 89 -4.72 0.89 -8.07
CA MET A 89 -5.78 0.51 -7.15
C MET A 89 -6.90 1.56 -7.17
N THR A 90 -8.01 1.24 -6.53
CA THR A 90 -9.16 2.14 -6.34
C THR A 90 -8.85 3.30 -5.38
N GLY A 91 -7.80 3.20 -4.57
CA GLY A 91 -7.39 4.27 -3.65
C GLY A 91 -6.01 4.07 -3.05
N LEU A 92 -5.61 5.06 -2.24
CA LEU A 92 -4.30 5.09 -1.56
C LEU A 92 -4.19 4.06 -0.43
N GLU A 93 -5.29 3.75 0.25
CA GLU A 93 -5.33 2.69 1.26
C GLU A 93 -5.08 1.33 0.62
N GLU A 94 -5.72 1.07 -0.52
CA GLU A 94 -5.63 -0.18 -1.25
C GLU A 94 -4.21 -0.44 -1.76
N ALA A 95 -3.58 0.59 -2.35
CA ALA A 95 -2.19 0.54 -2.81
C ALA A 95 -1.21 0.30 -1.65
N PHE A 96 -1.38 1.03 -0.54
CA PHE A 96 -0.56 0.81 0.65
C PHE A 96 -0.78 -0.58 1.25
N GLY A 97 -2.02 -1.08 1.22
CA GLY A 97 -2.39 -2.40 1.66
C GLY A 97 -1.56 -3.50 0.99
N ILE A 98 -1.58 -3.53 -0.34
CA ILE A 98 -0.78 -4.45 -1.15
C ILE A 98 0.72 -4.29 -0.86
N PHE A 99 1.25 -3.06 -0.87
CA PHE A 99 2.64 -2.79 -0.54
C PHE A 99 3.02 -3.36 0.84
N SER A 100 2.18 -3.13 1.84
CA SER A 100 2.45 -3.49 3.23
C SER A 100 2.46 -5.00 3.49
N ILE A 101 1.77 -5.77 2.65
CA ILE A 101 1.72 -7.24 2.70
C ILE A 101 2.86 -7.85 1.88
N ASN A 102 3.15 -7.29 0.70
CA ASN A 102 4.11 -7.86 -0.23
C ASN A 102 5.56 -7.49 0.09
N LYS A 103 5.82 -6.40 0.81
CA LYS A 103 7.18 -6.04 1.18
C LYS A 103 7.79 -7.14 2.07
N PHE A 104 8.94 -7.67 1.67
CA PHE A 104 9.64 -8.72 2.39
C PHE A 104 11.14 -8.43 2.39
N ASN A 105 11.79 -8.62 3.54
CA ASN A 105 13.24 -8.43 3.70
C ASN A 105 13.77 -7.12 3.10
N CYS A 106 13.11 -5.99 3.39
CA CYS A 106 13.57 -4.68 2.93
C CYS A 106 15.00 -4.41 3.42
N ALA A 107 15.97 -4.50 2.50
CA ALA A 107 17.37 -4.29 2.82
C ALA A 107 17.64 -2.81 3.05
N ARG A 108 16.97 -1.95 2.28
CA ARG A 108 17.11 -0.49 2.33
C ARG A 108 15.75 0.18 2.19
N THR A 109 15.63 1.32 2.85
CA THR A 109 14.60 2.34 2.58
C THR A 109 15.32 3.56 1.99
N ASP A 110 14.60 4.39 1.25
CA ASP A 110 15.12 5.62 0.64
C ASP A 110 14.17 6.79 0.96
N THR A 111 14.63 8.01 0.71
CA THR A 111 13.87 9.24 0.84
C THR A 111 13.04 9.59 -0.40
N LEU A 112 13.25 8.88 -1.52
CA LEU A 112 12.54 9.12 -2.77
C LEU A 112 11.02 9.14 -2.60
N VAL A 113 10.48 8.17 -1.85
CA VAL A 113 9.07 8.14 -1.42
C VAL A 113 8.95 7.58 -0.02
N LYS A 114 7.88 7.95 0.69
CA LYS A 114 7.68 7.56 2.09
C LYS A 114 7.63 6.04 2.29
N HIS A 115 7.02 5.33 1.34
CA HIS A 115 6.77 3.89 1.42
C HIS A 115 7.51 3.19 0.30
N ILE A 116 8.77 2.83 0.57
CA ILE A 116 9.66 2.15 -0.37
C ILE A 116 10.41 1.01 0.31
N CYS A 117 10.62 -0.07 -0.42
CA CYS A 117 11.37 -1.24 -0.02
C CYS A 117 12.33 -1.59 -1.17
N ILE A 118 13.63 -1.58 -0.89
CA ILE A 118 14.66 -1.85 -1.91
C ILE A 118 15.43 -3.10 -1.50
N THR A 119 15.59 -4.00 -2.46
CA THR A 119 16.47 -5.18 -2.43
C THR A 119 17.44 -5.11 -3.62
N SER A 120 18.35 -6.07 -3.76
CA SER A 120 19.22 -6.14 -4.94
C SER A 120 18.42 -6.29 -6.24
N HIS A 121 17.43 -7.20 -6.25
CA HIS A 121 16.70 -7.58 -7.46
C HIS A 121 15.36 -6.86 -7.64
N GLN A 122 14.89 -6.11 -6.65
CA GLN A 122 13.55 -5.54 -6.68
C GLN A 122 13.43 -4.25 -5.88
N ILE A 123 12.67 -3.31 -6.44
CA ILE A 123 12.14 -2.13 -5.78
C ILE A 123 10.62 -2.26 -5.72
N GLN A 124 10.07 -2.12 -4.52
CA GLN A 124 8.65 -2.01 -4.29
C GLN A 124 8.34 -0.65 -3.68
N ALA A 125 7.35 0.05 -4.20
CA ALA A 125 6.98 1.37 -3.70
C ALA A 125 5.47 1.60 -3.80
N THR A 126 4.93 2.54 -3.02
CA THR A 126 3.56 3.00 -3.20
C THR A 126 3.46 4.52 -3.10
N VAL A 127 2.77 5.10 -4.08
CA VAL A 127 2.49 6.54 -4.18
C VAL A 127 1.12 6.73 -4.81
N GLY A 128 0.30 7.56 -4.17
CA GLY A 128 -1.09 7.77 -4.54
C GLY A 128 -1.85 6.45 -4.50
N ARG A 129 -2.60 6.17 -5.56
CA ARG A 129 -3.33 4.90 -5.75
C ARG A 129 -2.48 3.81 -6.42
N PHE A 130 -1.18 4.03 -6.61
CA PHE A 130 -0.33 3.12 -7.35
C PHE A 130 0.61 2.35 -6.42
N TYR A 131 0.74 1.05 -6.71
CA TYR A 131 1.78 0.19 -6.16
C TYR A 131 2.72 -0.20 -7.32
N PHE A 132 4.02 -0.03 -7.10
CA PHE A 132 5.08 -0.27 -8.07
C PHE A 132 5.88 -1.51 -7.65
N SER A 133 6.20 -2.34 -8.62
CA SER A 133 7.16 -3.45 -8.51
C SER A 133 8.10 -3.39 -9.71
N ILE A 134 9.34 -2.99 -9.48
CA ILE A 134 10.38 -2.93 -10.51
C ILE A 134 11.41 -4.00 -10.16
N SER A 135 11.60 -4.98 -11.04
CA SER A 135 12.53 -6.07 -10.84
C SER A 135 13.61 -6.09 -11.92
N ASN A 136 14.81 -6.53 -11.53
CA ASN A 136 15.97 -6.69 -12.41
C ASN A 136 16.59 -8.09 -12.22
N GLN A 137 17.32 -8.56 -13.22
CA GLN A 137 17.87 -9.92 -13.21
C GLN A 137 19.22 -10.03 -12.49
N SER A 138 20.11 -9.05 -12.60
CA SER A 138 21.49 -9.18 -12.08
C SER A 138 21.62 -8.95 -10.57
N GLY A 139 20.83 -8.03 -10.00
CA GLY A 139 20.92 -7.63 -8.60
C GLY A 139 22.17 -6.82 -8.22
N ASP A 140 22.97 -6.41 -9.21
CA ASP A 140 24.14 -5.57 -8.96
C ASP A 140 23.73 -4.10 -8.72
N THR A 141 24.73 -3.29 -8.34
CA THR A 141 24.52 -1.87 -8.01
C THR A 141 24.06 -1.06 -9.21
N GLU A 142 24.53 -1.37 -10.42
CA GLU A 142 24.18 -0.62 -11.63
C GLU A 142 22.70 -0.87 -12.00
N ALA A 143 22.27 -2.13 -11.94
CA ALA A 143 20.88 -2.50 -12.15
C ALA A 143 19.94 -1.96 -11.05
N GLN A 144 20.39 -1.91 -9.80
CA GLN A 144 19.64 -1.26 -8.73
C GLN A 144 19.48 0.25 -8.99
N ASN A 145 20.55 0.93 -9.40
CA ASN A 145 20.50 2.36 -9.73
C ASN A 145 19.60 2.64 -10.93
N TYR A 146 19.64 1.79 -11.95
CA TYR A 146 18.72 1.92 -13.09
C TYR A 146 17.27 1.66 -12.68
N SER A 147 17.02 0.67 -11.82
CA SER A 147 15.68 0.44 -11.26
C SER A 147 15.15 1.67 -10.49
N LEU A 148 16.03 2.38 -9.77
CA LEU A 148 15.69 3.63 -9.09
C LEU A 148 15.37 4.76 -10.07
N SER A 149 16.17 4.94 -11.12
CA SER A 149 15.91 5.99 -12.13
C SER A 149 14.58 5.75 -12.87
N LEU A 150 14.23 4.49 -13.15
CA LEU A 150 12.92 4.14 -13.70
C LEU A 150 11.79 4.56 -12.74
N LEU A 151 11.91 4.26 -11.44
CA LEU A 151 10.93 4.71 -10.45
C LEU A 151 10.84 6.24 -10.42
N GLU A 152 11.96 6.96 -10.37
CA GLU A 152 11.99 8.43 -10.40
C GLU A 152 11.21 9.00 -11.59
N ASN A 153 11.42 8.43 -12.78
CA ASN A 153 10.71 8.86 -13.98
C ASN A 153 9.19 8.62 -13.89
N PHE A 154 8.75 7.50 -13.29
CA PHE A 154 7.33 7.31 -12.97
C PHE A 154 6.80 8.36 -12.00
N LEU A 155 7.58 8.72 -10.97
CA LEU A 155 7.18 9.68 -9.95
C LEU A 155 6.93 11.08 -10.53
N THR A 156 7.63 11.45 -11.61
CA THR A 156 7.38 12.72 -12.31
C THR A 156 5.98 12.81 -12.96
N LYS A 157 5.33 11.66 -13.17
CA LYS A 157 4.04 11.53 -13.86
C LYS A 157 2.86 11.34 -12.91
N ILE A 158 3.09 11.33 -11.60
CA ILE A 158 2.04 11.12 -10.58
C ILE A 158 2.03 12.22 -9.52
N GLY A 159 0.84 12.51 -9.01
CA GLY A 159 0.69 13.36 -7.83
C GLY A 159 1.21 12.64 -6.58
N LEU A 160 2.17 13.23 -5.88
CA LEU A 160 2.71 12.68 -4.64
C LEU A 160 1.69 12.78 -3.49
N GLN A 161 0.98 11.68 -3.25
CA GLN A 161 0.10 11.51 -2.11
C GLN A 161 0.46 10.21 -1.40
N ASN A 162 0.47 10.18 -0.07
CA ASN A 162 0.88 9.00 0.69
C ASN A 162 -0.23 8.56 1.63
N PHE A 163 -0.33 7.25 1.86
CA PHE A 163 -1.11 6.73 2.97
C PHE A 163 -0.61 7.31 4.30
N ILE A 164 -1.55 7.87 5.05
CA ILE A 164 -1.33 8.39 6.39
C ILE A 164 -1.69 7.29 7.37
N VAL A 165 -0.67 6.80 8.07
CA VAL A 165 -0.82 5.86 9.17
C VAL A 165 -1.78 6.47 10.22
N PRO A 166 -2.73 5.72 10.79
CA PRO A 166 -3.65 6.25 11.81
C PRO A 166 -2.92 6.87 13.00
N GLU A 167 -3.48 7.94 13.56
CA GLU A 167 -2.88 8.76 14.63
C GLU A 167 -2.36 7.93 15.81
N TYR A 168 -3.10 6.89 16.22
CA TYR A 168 -2.67 5.99 17.29
C TYR A 168 -1.26 5.42 17.08
N PHE A 169 -0.91 5.08 15.84
CA PHE A 169 0.38 4.52 15.51
C PHE A 169 1.47 5.58 15.28
N GLN A 170 1.14 6.87 15.26
CA GLN A 170 2.13 7.95 15.09
C GLN A 170 2.82 8.34 16.40
N GLN A 171 2.51 7.66 17.50
CA GLN A 171 3.12 7.91 18.81
C GLN A 171 4.64 7.60 18.78
N PRO A 172 5.49 8.36 19.52
CA PRO A 172 6.94 8.19 19.50
C PRO A 172 7.43 6.75 19.77
N ARG A 173 6.75 6.03 20.68
CA ARG A 173 7.03 4.63 21.01
C ARG A 173 6.90 3.62 19.85
N PHE A 174 6.29 4.03 18.74
CA PHE A 174 6.12 3.21 17.55
C PHE A 174 6.99 3.66 16.37
N GLU A 175 7.83 4.70 16.54
CA GLU A 175 8.61 5.30 15.46
C GLU A 175 9.55 4.29 14.79
N SER A 176 10.28 3.51 15.59
CA SER A 176 11.19 2.45 15.11
C SER A 176 10.48 1.26 14.45
N PHE A 177 9.17 1.15 14.62
CA PHE A 177 8.36 0.02 14.14
C PHE A 177 7.45 0.40 12.96
N GLN A 178 7.40 1.67 12.52
CA GLN A 178 6.50 2.13 11.45
C GLN A 178 6.58 1.27 10.17
N ASN A 179 7.79 0.83 9.81
CA ASN A 179 8.03 0.01 8.63
C ASN A 179 7.42 -1.40 8.73
N GLN A 180 6.93 -1.83 9.90
CA GLN A 180 6.26 -3.12 10.11
C GLN A 180 4.73 -3.03 9.99
N ILE A 181 4.18 -1.81 9.88
CA ILE A 181 2.74 -1.61 9.74
C ILE A 181 2.22 -2.32 8.49
N LYS A 182 1.11 -3.04 8.68
CA LYS A 182 0.32 -3.72 7.66
C LYS A 182 -1.08 -3.15 7.61
N LEU A 183 -1.61 -2.96 6.41
CA LEU A 183 -3.02 -2.66 6.19
C LEU A 183 -3.69 -3.87 5.52
N ILE A 184 -4.50 -4.54 6.32
CA ILE A 184 -5.16 -5.80 5.98
C ILE A 184 -6.65 -5.54 5.70
N LYS A 185 -7.11 -5.99 4.54
CA LYS A 185 -8.52 -6.01 4.12
C LYS A 185 -8.87 -7.41 3.65
N GLY A 186 -10.09 -7.84 3.93
CA GLY A 186 -10.61 -9.12 3.43
C GLY A 186 -9.85 -10.36 3.92
N LYS A 187 -10.29 -11.51 3.42
CA LYS A 187 -9.82 -12.82 3.87
C LYS A 187 -8.43 -13.11 3.29
N LEU A 188 -8.23 -12.84 2.01
CA LEU A 188 -6.94 -13.08 1.35
C LEU A 188 -5.86 -12.15 1.91
N GLY A 189 -6.19 -10.89 2.17
CA GLY A 189 -5.28 -9.95 2.84
C GLY A 189 -4.87 -10.43 4.23
N LEU A 190 -5.77 -11.08 4.98
CA LEU A 190 -5.43 -11.63 6.28
C LEU A 190 -4.58 -12.89 6.18
N GLN A 191 -4.89 -13.79 5.23
CA GLN A 191 -4.10 -14.99 4.95
C GLN A 191 -2.66 -14.68 4.52
N ASN A 192 -2.46 -13.62 3.74
CA ASN A 192 -1.14 -13.21 3.27
C ASN A 192 -0.43 -12.27 4.26
N GLY A 193 -1.17 -11.34 4.88
CA GLY A 193 -0.61 -10.32 5.75
C GLY A 193 -0.33 -10.82 7.18
N PHE A 194 -1.24 -11.58 7.77
CA PHE A 194 -1.11 -12.06 9.15
C PHE A 194 -1.92 -13.35 9.43
N PRO A 195 -1.55 -14.49 8.80
CA PRO A 195 -2.39 -15.70 8.77
C PRO A 195 -2.77 -16.27 10.14
N ARG A 196 -1.96 -16.03 11.20
CA ARG A 196 -2.28 -16.45 12.57
C ARG A 196 -3.61 -15.91 13.11
N TRP A 197 -4.12 -14.82 12.54
CA TRP A 197 -5.40 -14.22 12.91
C TRP A 197 -6.58 -14.72 12.09
N GLU A 198 -6.37 -15.49 11.01
CA GLU A 198 -7.44 -15.95 10.12
C GLU A 198 -8.61 -16.59 10.90
N LYS A 199 -8.30 -17.47 11.86
CA LYS A 199 -9.30 -18.16 12.69
C LYS A 199 -10.19 -17.22 13.53
N TYR A 200 -9.75 -16.00 13.81
CA TYR A 200 -10.53 -15.02 14.58
C TYR A 200 -11.48 -14.20 13.70
N PHE A 201 -11.26 -14.20 12.39
CA PHE A 201 -12.05 -13.46 11.42
C PHE A 201 -12.86 -14.36 10.49
N ALA A 202 -12.86 -15.69 10.71
CA ALA A 202 -13.54 -16.67 9.87
C ALA A 202 -15.03 -16.34 9.63
N ASP A 203 -15.72 -15.83 10.65
CA ASP A 203 -17.15 -15.45 10.59
C ASP A 203 -17.37 -13.93 10.51
N THR A 204 -16.32 -13.16 10.21
CA THR A 204 -16.36 -11.69 10.13
C THR A 204 -15.98 -11.25 8.73
N ASN A 205 -16.91 -10.60 8.03
CA ASN A 205 -16.66 -9.99 6.73
C ASN A 205 -16.52 -8.48 6.86
N ASN A 206 -16.03 -7.83 5.79
CA ASN A 206 -15.96 -6.37 5.67
C ASN A 206 -15.24 -5.71 6.85
N TYR A 207 -14.01 -6.13 7.13
CA TYR A 207 -13.15 -5.49 8.12
C TYR A 207 -11.96 -4.81 7.46
N LYS A 208 -11.41 -3.83 8.17
CA LYS A 208 -10.10 -3.24 7.89
C LYS A 208 -9.26 -3.30 9.16
N ILE A 209 -8.04 -3.80 9.04
CA ILE A 209 -7.09 -3.93 10.15
C ILE A 209 -5.83 -3.15 9.78
N VAL A 210 -5.48 -2.13 10.56
CA VAL A 210 -4.12 -1.57 10.57
C VAL A 210 -3.37 -2.23 11.71
N LEU A 211 -2.43 -3.10 11.38
CA LEU A 211 -1.70 -3.95 12.33
C LEU A 211 -0.24 -3.52 12.42
N LEU A 212 0.24 -3.34 13.64
CA LEU A 212 1.65 -3.22 13.98
C LEU A 212 2.08 -4.47 14.77
N PRO A 213 2.69 -5.47 14.10
CA PRO A 213 3.27 -6.61 14.77
C PRO A 213 4.69 -6.28 15.21
N ILE A 214 5.03 -6.58 16.46
CA ILE A 214 6.38 -6.43 17.01
C ILE A 214 6.75 -7.77 17.63
N LYS A 215 7.90 -8.31 17.23
CA LYS A 215 8.46 -9.54 17.79
C LYS A 215 9.76 -9.22 18.53
N SER A 216 9.94 -9.82 19.69
CA SER A 216 11.19 -9.82 20.45
C SER A 216 11.57 -11.25 20.83
N ASP A 217 12.74 -11.44 21.43
CA ASP A 217 13.17 -12.73 21.96
C ASP A 217 12.24 -13.21 23.09
N ASP A 218 11.69 -12.27 23.86
CA ASP A 218 10.83 -12.54 25.01
C ASP A 218 9.37 -12.81 24.62
N GLY A 219 8.93 -12.43 23.41
CA GLY A 219 7.54 -12.61 22.98
C GLY A 219 7.10 -11.75 21.80
N PHE A 220 5.82 -11.37 21.79
CA PHE A 220 5.24 -10.54 20.73
C PHE A 220 4.26 -9.50 21.27
N ILE A 221 4.12 -8.40 20.54
CA ILE A 221 3.14 -7.35 20.75
C ILE A 221 2.46 -7.10 19.41
N ASN A 222 1.17 -7.40 19.29
CA ASN A 222 0.39 -7.06 18.11
C ASN A 222 -0.62 -6.00 18.50
N THR A 223 -0.38 -4.78 18.03
CA THR A 223 -1.31 -3.67 18.24
C THR A 223 -2.06 -3.44 16.94
N ALA A 224 -3.39 -3.46 16.98
CA ALA A 224 -4.22 -3.31 15.79
C ALA A 224 -5.32 -2.28 15.98
N LEU A 225 -5.50 -1.40 14.99
CA LEU A 225 -6.72 -0.65 14.81
C LEU A 225 -7.64 -1.46 13.90
N ILE A 226 -8.78 -1.90 14.42
CA ILE A 226 -9.73 -2.73 13.68
C ILE A 226 -11.01 -1.95 13.48
N ASP A 227 -11.41 -1.81 12.22
CA ASP A 227 -12.68 -1.26 11.77
C ASP A 227 -13.55 -2.43 11.28
N PHE A 228 -14.61 -2.72 12.03
CA PHE A 228 -15.56 -3.79 11.71
C PHE A 228 -16.68 -3.25 10.81
N GLY A 229 -17.20 -4.09 9.93
CA GLY A 229 -18.29 -3.68 9.03
C GLY A 229 -19.64 -3.44 9.71
N SER A 230 -19.79 -3.79 10.99
CA SER A 230 -21.01 -3.58 11.79
C SER A 230 -20.73 -3.62 13.29
N GLU A 231 -21.62 -3.00 14.08
CA GLU A 231 -21.56 -3.04 15.55
C GLU A 231 -21.75 -4.46 16.08
N GLU A 232 -22.61 -5.26 15.43
CA GLU A 232 -22.84 -6.65 15.80
C GLU A 232 -21.59 -7.51 15.58
N ALA A 233 -20.86 -7.27 14.48
CA ALA A 233 -19.59 -7.97 14.23
C ALA A 233 -18.53 -7.60 15.28
N ALA A 234 -18.39 -6.30 15.60
CA ALA A 234 -17.47 -5.84 16.64
C ALA A 234 -17.82 -6.43 18.01
N GLY A 235 -19.09 -6.36 18.40
CA GLY A 235 -19.61 -6.91 19.65
C GLY A 235 -19.36 -8.41 19.77
N ARG A 236 -19.63 -9.19 18.71
CA ARG A 236 -19.32 -10.62 18.66
C ARG A 236 -17.82 -10.87 18.85
N PHE A 237 -16.95 -10.20 18.08
CA PHE A 237 -15.50 -10.37 18.15
C PHE A 237 -14.96 -10.14 19.57
N ILE A 238 -15.32 -9.01 20.18
CA ILE A 238 -14.88 -8.62 21.53
C ILE A 238 -15.47 -9.55 22.61
N SER A 239 -16.70 -10.02 22.41
CA SER A 239 -17.32 -10.96 23.35
C SER A 239 -16.64 -12.33 23.32
N THR A 240 -16.25 -12.82 22.14
CA THR A 240 -15.69 -14.16 21.92
C THR A 240 -14.20 -14.22 22.25
N TYR A 241 -13.40 -13.26 21.79
CA TYR A 241 -11.94 -13.37 21.82
C TYR A 241 -11.30 -12.53 22.93
N LYS A 242 -11.47 -12.98 24.18
CA LYS A 242 -11.00 -12.27 25.40
C LYS A 242 -9.49 -12.05 25.53
N HIS A 243 -8.69 -12.71 24.71
CA HIS A 243 -7.24 -12.52 24.68
C HIS A 243 -6.82 -11.24 23.94
N PHE A 244 -7.73 -10.65 23.15
CA PHE A 244 -7.57 -9.28 22.65
C PHE A 244 -8.00 -8.29 23.74
N LYS A 245 -7.05 -7.50 24.22
CA LYS A 245 -7.30 -6.42 25.18
C LYS A 245 -7.70 -5.17 24.43
N ILE A 246 -8.81 -4.53 24.81
CA ILE A 246 -9.17 -3.22 24.28
C ILE A 246 -8.27 -2.18 24.94
N ILE A 247 -7.52 -1.44 24.13
CA ILE A 247 -6.70 -0.31 24.58
C ILE A 247 -7.47 0.99 24.42
N GLU A 248 -8.22 1.13 23.33
CA GLU A 248 -8.99 2.33 23.03
C GLU A 248 -10.25 1.97 22.24
N THR A 249 -11.36 2.66 22.53
CA THR A 249 -12.60 2.60 21.74
C THR A 249 -12.76 3.91 21.00
N ILE A 250 -12.67 3.86 19.67
CA ILE A 250 -12.79 5.05 18.80
C ILE A 250 -14.24 5.26 18.39
N SER A 251 -14.98 4.17 18.13
CA SER A 251 -16.42 4.19 17.86
C SER A 251 -17.02 2.81 18.11
N HIS A 252 -18.32 2.64 17.91
CA HIS A 252 -19.02 1.35 18.06
C HIS A 252 -18.53 0.25 17.11
N THR A 253 -17.83 0.60 16.02
CA THR A 253 -17.26 -0.37 15.07
C THR A 253 -15.73 -0.34 15.04
N LYS A 254 -15.08 0.57 15.78
CA LYS A 254 -13.65 0.82 15.65
C LYS A 254 -12.93 0.81 16.98
N TYR A 255 -11.96 -0.10 17.11
CA TYR A 255 -11.24 -0.37 18.34
C TYR A 255 -9.74 -0.47 18.10
N VAL A 256 -8.96 0.02 19.07
CA VAL A 256 -7.55 -0.34 19.19
C VAL A 256 -7.44 -1.54 20.12
N LEU A 257 -6.93 -2.64 19.60
CA LEU A 257 -6.79 -3.91 20.28
C LEU A 257 -5.31 -4.29 20.42
N LEU A 258 -4.99 -4.93 21.55
CA LEU A 258 -3.68 -5.48 21.84
C LEU A 258 -3.79 -6.99 22.05
N GLU A 259 -2.98 -7.74 21.32
CA GLU A 259 -2.74 -9.16 21.55
C GLU A 259 -1.25 -9.37 21.85
N THR A 260 -0.94 -9.97 22.99
CA THR A 260 0.44 -10.16 23.45
C THR A 260 0.52 -11.31 24.45
N ASN A 261 1.66 -11.99 24.50
CA ASN A 261 2.01 -12.94 25.54
C ASN A 261 2.91 -12.34 26.65
N LEU A 262 3.14 -11.03 26.61
CA LEU A 262 4.01 -10.30 27.53
C LEU A 262 3.21 -9.62 28.65
N ASP A 263 3.88 -9.39 29.78
CA ASP A 263 3.38 -8.50 30.82
C ASP A 263 3.65 -7.02 30.50
N GLN A 264 3.08 -6.11 31.29
CA GLN A 264 3.21 -4.67 31.05
C GLN A 264 4.67 -4.19 31.15
N THR A 265 5.45 -4.75 32.06
CA THR A 265 6.86 -4.37 32.26
C THR A 265 7.69 -4.69 31.03
N ALA A 266 7.49 -5.87 30.43
CA ALA A 266 8.15 -6.29 29.21
C ALA A 266 7.70 -5.46 28.00
N ILE A 267 6.41 -5.14 27.91
CA ILE A 267 5.87 -4.25 26.86
C ILE A 267 6.53 -2.88 26.91
N ASP A 268 6.57 -2.26 28.09
CA ASP A 268 7.15 -0.93 28.27
C ASP A 268 8.66 -0.92 27.99
N LYS A 269 9.36 -2.04 28.21
CA LYS A 269 10.77 -2.19 27.84
C LYS A 269 10.99 -2.24 26.33
N ILE A 270 10.10 -2.91 25.58
CA ILE A 270 10.20 -3.07 24.13
C ILE A 270 9.80 -1.79 23.39
N LEU A 271 8.84 -1.05 23.93
CA LEU A 271 8.30 0.18 23.33
C LEU A 271 9.00 1.47 23.79
N LYS A 272 10.05 1.37 24.60
CA LYS A 272 10.90 2.50 24.98
C LYS A 272 11.87 2.86 23.88
#